data_AF-A0A2V6YWH1-F1
#
_entry.id   AF-A0A2V6YWH1-F1
#
_cell.length_a   1.000
_cell.length_b   1.000
_cell.length_c   1.000
_cell.angle_alpha   90.00
_cell.angle_beta   90.00
_cell.angle_gamma   90.00
#
_symmetry.space_group_name_H-M   'P 1'
#
loop_
_entity.id
_entity.type
_entity.pdbx_description
1 polymer ?
#
loop_
_entity_poly.entity_id
_entity_poly.type
_entity_poly.pdbx_seq_one_letter_code
_entity_poly.pdbx_strand_id
1 'polypeptide(L)'
;MPSRLADLIRKARRLATERDRLIDGLAEEWARALRGQGLSRADLDELWAGLVEDAVRSGRQARDGKWTPQTWRHETQEVVARLRKKVEAALDER
;
A
#
# COMPACT_ATOMS: atom_id res chain seq x y z
N MET A 1 -3.28 32.65 16.58
CA MET A 1 -3.21 32.03 15.24
C MET A 1 -2.34 30.79 15.34
N PRO A 2 -2.83 29.57 15.03
CA PRO A 2 -1.93 28.41 14.93
C PRO A 2 -0.85 28.71 13.88
N SER A 3 0.38 28.30 14.16
CA SER A 3 1.48 28.50 13.20
C SER A 3 1.22 27.63 11.96
N ARG A 4 1.59 28.13 10.77
CA ARG A 4 1.52 27.36 9.51
C ARG A 4 2.14 25.97 9.64
N LEU A 5 3.18 25.84 10.46
CA LEU A 5 3.82 24.57 10.81
C LEU A 5 2.87 23.63 11.57
N ALA A 6 2.14 24.11 12.58
CA ALA A 6 1.19 23.30 13.33
C ALA A 6 0.06 22.75 12.43
N ASP A 7 -0.41 23.57 11.48
CA ASP A 7 -1.44 23.13 10.52
C ASP A 7 -0.90 22.07 9.55
N LEU A 8 0.34 22.22 9.08
CA LEU A 8 1.01 21.20 8.25
C LEU A 8 1.20 19.88 9.00
N ILE A 9 1.60 19.93 10.28
CA ILE A 9 1.73 18.74 11.13
C ILE A 9 0.38 18.04 11.28
N ARG A 10 -0.70 18.80 11.55
CA ARG A 10 -2.05 18.23 11.68
C ARG A 10 -2.50 17.58 10.38
N LYS A 11 -2.25 18.24 9.24
CA LYS A 11 -2.57 17.71 7.92
C LYS A 11 -1.79 16.42 7.63
N ALA A 12 -0.49 16.38 7.91
CA ALA A 12 0.33 15.20 7.72
C ALA A 12 -0.17 14.01 8.56
N ARG A 13 -0.51 14.24 9.83
CA ARG A 13 -1.09 13.21 10.71
C ARG A 13 -2.41 12.68 10.18
N ARG A 14 -3.31 13.57 9.75
CA ARG A 14 -4.60 13.20 9.16
C ARG A 14 -4.41 12.32 7.92
N LEU A 15 -3.52 12.73 7.00
CA LEU A 15 -3.23 11.97 5.79
C LEU A 15 -2.63 10.59 6.10
N ALA A 16 -1.75 10.51 7.11
CA ALA A 16 -1.21 9.23 7.57
C ALA A 16 -2.32 8.30 8.09
N THR A 17 -3.23 8.81 8.92
CA THR A 17 -4.39 8.04 9.40
C THR A 17 -5.33 7.62 8.27
N GLU A 18 -5.58 8.50 7.31
CA GLU A 18 -6.40 8.17 6.13
C GLU A 18 -5.75 7.07 5.28
N ARG A 19 -4.43 7.14 5.03
CA ARG A 19 -3.69 6.06 4.37
C ARG A 19 -3.83 4.74 5.11
N ASP A 20 -3.63 4.75 6.43
CA ASP A 20 -3.67 3.51 7.22
C ASP A 20 -5.06 2.86 7.19
N ARG A 21 -6.14 3.66 7.24
CA ARG A 21 -7.52 3.16 7.07
C ARG A 21 -7.78 2.57 5.69
N LEU A 22 -7.24 3.19 4.63
CA LEU A 22 -7.35 2.64 3.27
C LEU A 22 -6.63 1.30 3.16
N ILE A 23 -5.43 1.19 3.75
CA ILE A 23 -4.68 -0.06 3.80
C ILE A 23 -5.46 -1.13 4.58
N ASP A 24 -6.06 -0.78 5.72
CA ASP A 24 -6.85 -1.72 6.53
C ASP A 24 -8.05 -2.27 5.75
N GLY A 25 -8.85 -1.39 5.13
CA GLY A 25 -10.00 -1.80 4.32
C GLY A 25 -9.59 -2.69 3.15
N LEU A 26 -8.53 -2.32 2.42
CA LEU A 26 -8.01 -3.15 1.34
C LEU A 26 -7.52 -4.51 1.86
N ALA A 27 -6.84 -4.56 3.00
CA ALA A 27 -6.35 -5.82 3.55
C ALA A 27 -7.48 -6.81 3.84
N GLU A 28 -8.61 -6.33 4.36
CA GLU A 28 -9.80 -7.16 4.59
C GLU A 28 -10.38 -7.72 3.29
N GLU A 29 -10.48 -6.89 2.25
CA GLU A 29 -10.98 -7.29 0.93
C GLU A 29 -10.06 -8.32 0.27
N TRP A 30 -8.74 -8.08 0.30
CA TRP A 30 -7.73 -8.98 -0.21
C TRP A 30 -7.73 -10.32 0.53
N ALA A 31 -7.75 -10.31 1.86
CA ALA A 31 -7.81 -11.54 2.65
C ALA A 31 -9.07 -12.36 2.33
N ARG A 32 -10.22 -11.70 2.14
CA ARG A 32 -11.46 -12.37 1.73
C ARG A 32 -11.36 -12.98 0.34
N ALA A 33 -10.74 -12.30 -0.61
CA ALA A 33 -10.59 -12.76 -1.99
C ALA A 33 -9.58 -13.91 -2.13
N LEU A 34 -8.48 -13.87 -1.38
CA LEU A 34 -7.42 -14.89 -1.42
C LEU A 34 -7.75 -16.14 -0.59
N ARG A 35 -8.69 -16.04 0.35
CA ARG A 35 -9.07 -17.18 1.20
C ARG A 35 -9.60 -18.34 0.36
N GLY A 36 -9.07 -19.53 0.63
CA GLY A 36 -9.48 -20.77 -0.07
C GLY A 36 -8.93 -20.92 -1.50
N GLN A 37 -8.08 -20.00 -1.97
CA GLN A 37 -7.46 -20.09 -3.30
C GLN A 37 -6.31 -21.10 -3.38
N GLY A 38 -5.87 -21.66 -2.24
CA GLY A 38 -4.79 -22.66 -2.21
C GLY A 38 -3.42 -22.12 -2.64
N LEU A 39 -3.22 -20.80 -2.59
CA LEU A 39 -1.98 -20.15 -2.97
C LEU A 39 -0.85 -20.54 -2.02
N SER A 40 0.28 -20.94 -2.58
CA SER A 40 1.51 -21.11 -1.84
C SER A 40 2.12 -19.75 -1.47
N ARG A 41 3.09 -19.77 -0.56
CA ARG A 41 3.86 -18.56 -0.22
C ARG A 41 4.58 -17.97 -1.44
N ALA A 42 5.06 -18.82 -2.35
CA ALA A 42 5.71 -18.37 -3.58
C ALA A 42 4.71 -17.67 -4.52
N ASP A 43 3.48 -18.17 -4.62
CA ASP A 43 2.43 -17.53 -5.44
C ASP A 43 2.07 -16.15 -4.87
N LEU A 44 2.02 -16.01 -3.54
CA LEU A 44 1.81 -14.72 -2.88
C LEU A 44 2.99 -13.77 -3.12
N ASP A 45 4.23 -14.25 -3.03
CA ASP A 45 5.42 -13.45 -3.33
C ASP A 45 5.39 -12.90 -4.76
N GLU A 46 5.06 -13.73 -5.75
CA GLU A 46 4.93 -13.33 -7.15
C GLU A 46 3.80 -12.31 -7.35
N LEU A 47 2.64 -12.55 -6.72
CA LEU A 47 1.49 -11.64 -6.76
C LEU A 47 1.87 -10.25 -6.24
N TRP A 48 2.55 -10.16 -5.09
CA TRP A 48 2.94 -8.87 -4.51
C TRP A 48 4.00 -8.16 -5.37
N ALA A 49 4.93 -8.91 -5.96
CA ALA A 49 5.92 -8.36 -6.88
C ALA A 49 5.26 -7.78 -8.15
N GLY A 50 4.30 -8.50 -8.72
CA GLY A 50 3.52 -8.04 -9.87
C GLY A 50 2.76 -6.75 -9.57
N LEU A 51 2.12 -6.66 -8.40
CA LEU A 51 1.38 -5.46 -7.98
C LEU A 51 2.30 -4.23 -7.88
N VAL A 52 3.51 -4.39 -7.35
CA VAL A 52 4.50 -3.28 -7.27
C VAL A 52 4.88 -2.80 -8.67
N GLU A 53 5.23 -3.71 -9.58
CA GLU A 53 5.63 -3.35 -10.94
C GLU A 53 4.51 -2.67 -11.72
N ASP A 54 3.27 -3.16 -11.59
CA ASP A 54 2.09 -2.57 -12.24
C ASP A 54 1.76 -1.18 -11.69
N ALA A 55 1.86 -0.99 -10.37
CA ALA A 55 1.65 0.31 -9.74
C ALA A 55 2.77 1.31 -10.12
N VAL A 56 4.03 0.87 -10.19
CA VAL A 56 5.14 1.72 -10.66
C VAL A 56 4.95 2.09 -12.14
N ARG A 57 4.52 1.16 -12.99
CA ARG A 57 4.23 1.43 -14.39
C ARG A 57 3.11 2.46 -14.54
N SER A 58 2.01 2.28 -13.80
CA SER A 58 0.87 3.19 -13.79
C SER A 58 1.24 4.59 -13.27
N GLY A 59 2.00 4.66 -12.18
CA GLY A 59 2.47 5.93 -11.60
C GLY A 59 3.36 6.73 -12.55
N ARG A 60 4.22 6.05 -13.33
CA ARG A 60 5.02 6.70 -14.39
C ARG A 60 4.15 7.26 -15.52
N GLN A 61 3.05 6.58 -15.87
CA GLN A 61 2.14 7.01 -16.93
C GLN A 61 1.26 8.19 -16.50
N ALA A 62 1.00 8.35 -15.20
CA ALA A 62 0.15 9.41 -14.66
C ALA A 62 0.69 10.84 -14.88
N ARG A 63 1.90 11.01 -15.46
CA ARG A 63 2.53 12.30 -15.81
C ARG A 63 2.57 13.34 -14.68
N ASP A 64 2.43 12.92 -13.43
CA ASP A 64 2.63 13.79 -12.28
C ASP A 64 4.14 13.95 -12.09
N GLY A 65 4.74 14.86 -12.88
CA GLY A 65 6.19 15.09 -12.99
C GLY A 65 6.90 15.50 -11.69
N LYS A 66 6.21 15.40 -10.57
CA LYS A 66 6.71 15.60 -9.21
C LYS A 66 7.60 14.48 -8.71
N TRP A 67 7.33 13.23 -9.09
CA TRP A 67 8.01 12.06 -8.49
C TRP A 67 8.91 11.36 -9.49
N THR A 68 10.15 11.10 -9.06
CA THR A 68 11.08 10.28 -9.84
C THR A 68 10.61 8.82 -9.87
N PRO A 69 11.02 8.04 -10.89
CA PRO A 69 10.74 6.61 -10.92
C PRO A 69 11.19 5.85 -9.66
N GLN A 70 12.30 6.27 -9.04
CA GLN A 70 12.77 5.68 -7.79
C GLN A 70 11.85 6.03 -6.61
N THR A 71 11.33 7.26 -6.56
CA THR A 71 10.38 7.70 -5.51
C THR A 71 9.10 6.89 -5.62
N TRP A 72 8.53 6.78 -6.83
CA TRP A 72 7.36 5.93 -7.06
C TRP A 72 7.58 4.48 -6.61
N ARG A 73 8.73 3.89 -6.96
CA ARG A 73 9.04 2.52 -6.55
C ARG A 73 9.10 2.40 -5.04
N HIS A 74 9.76 3.32 -4.35
CA HIS A 74 9.88 3.30 -2.91
C HIS A 74 8.52 3.41 -2.20
N GLU A 75 7.71 4.39 -2.58
CA GLU A 75 6.39 4.62 -1.99
C GLU A 75 5.45 3.43 -2.24
N THR A 76 5.45 2.89 -3.46
CA THR A 76 4.65 1.71 -3.80
C THR A 76 5.10 0.49 -2.98
N GLN A 77 6.40 0.25 -2.84
CA GLN A 77 6.93 -0.84 -2.04
C GLN A 77 6.51 -0.72 -0.56
N GLU A 78 6.57 0.48 0.01
CA GLU A 78 6.12 0.73 1.38
C GLU A 78 4.64 0.41 1.59
N VAL A 79 3.77 0.85 0.68
CA VAL A 79 2.31 0.60 0.77
C VAL A 79 2.02 -0.89 0.59
N VAL A 80 2.60 -1.53 -0.43
CA VAL A 80 2.38 -2.95 -0.69
C VAL A 80 2.93 -3.81 0.44
N ALA A 81 4.08 -3.48 1.02
CA ALA A 81 4.63 -4.22 2.16
C ALA A 81 3.71 -4.18 3.39
N ARG A 82 3.08 -3.02 3.66
CA ARG A 82 2.11 -2.89 4.77
C ARG A 82 0.83 -3.65 4.50
N LEU A 83 0.32 -3.58 3.27
CA LEU A 83 -0.84 -4.34 2.84
C LEU A 83 -0.57 -5.84 2.96
N ARG A 84 0.52 -6.32 2.35
CA ARG A 84 0.99 -7.71 2.40
C ARG A 84 1.02 -8.24 3.84
N LYS A 85 1.67 -7.50 4.75
CA LYS A 85 1.80 -7.92 6.15
C LYS A 85 0.42 -8.16 6.81
N LYS A 86 -0.56 -7.30 6.53
CA LYS A 86 -1.91 -7.42 7.09
C LYS A 86 -2.69 -8.56 6.45
N VAL A 87 -2.59 -8.73 5.14
CA VAL A 87 -3.25 -9.80 4.40
C VAL A 87 -2.72 -11.17 4.83
N GLU A 88 -1.40 -11.35 4.85
CA GLU A 88 -0.78 -12.62 5.26
C GLU A 88 -1.10 -12.95 6.72
N ALA A 89 -1.08 -11.97 7.63
CA ALA A 89 -1.52 -12.20 9.01
C ALA A 89 -2.98 -12.67 9.09
N ALA A 90 -3.90 -12.06 8.31
CA ALA A 90 -5.30 -12.45 8.28
C ALA A 90 -5.57 -13.80 7.57
N LEU A 91 -4.62 -14.28 6.76
CA LEU A 91 -4.65 -15.61 6.15
C LEU A 91 -4.10 -16.68 7.09
N ASP A 92 -3.05 -16.37 7.86
CA ASP A 92 -2.44 -17.26 8.85
C ASP A 92 -3.32 -17.46 10.10
N GLU A 93 -4.23 -16.53 10.38
CA GLU A 93 -5.13 -16.59 11.53
C GLU A 93 -6.18 -17.72 11.49
N ARG A 94 -6.15 -18.66 10.51
CA ARG A 94 -6.94 -19.91 10.54
C ARG A 94 -6.63 -20.95 9.48
#